data_AF-A0A246Q6P5-F1
#
_entry.id   AF-A0A246Q6P5-F1
#
_cell.length_a   1.000
_cell.length_b   1.000
_cell.length_c   1.000
_cell.angle_alpha   90.00
_cell.angle_beta   90.00
_cell.angle_gamma   90.00
#
_symmetry.space_group_name_H-M   'P 1'
#
loop_
_entity.id
_entity.type
_entity.pdbx_description
1 polymer ?
#
loop_
_entity_poly.entity_id
_entity_poly.type
_entity_poly.pdbx_seq_one_letter_code
_entity_poly.pdbx_strand_id
1 'polypeptide(L)' 'MTPEQFRWLKELRTQASLIGFNIPQPVRGQLEAMNYIEQRAGKTAVTRPGVSALGAYVGPMSAR' A
#
# COMPACT_ATOMS: atom_id res chain seq x y z
N MET A 1 3.73 -6.13 8.62
CA MET A 1 3.87 -4.96 7.74
C MET A 1 4.96 -4.05 8.27
N THR A 2 5.95 -3.71 7.46
CA THR A 2 7.03 -2.78 7.83
C THR A 2 6.56 -1.31 7.72
N PRO A 3 7.28 -0.33 8.30
CA PRO A 3 6.94 1.08 8.17
C PRO A 3 6.91 1.57 6.71
N GLU A 4 7.81 1.05 5.87
CA GLU A 4 7.88 1.37 4.44
C GLU A 4 6.66 0.81 3.69
N GLN A 5 6.29 -0.46 3.94
CA GLN A 5 5.09 -1.06 3.36
C GLN A 5 3.83 -0.31 3.80
N PHE A 6 3.73 0.06 5.08
CA PHE A 6 2.61 0.86 5.59
C PHE A 6 2.53 2.21 4.89
N ARG A 7 3.65 2.91 4.72
CA ARG A 7 3.70 4.20 4.04
C ARG A 7 3.17 4.07 2.61
N TRP A 8 3.71 3.13 1.82
CA TRP A 8 3.28 2.94 0.44
C TRP A 8 1.83 2.48 0.32
N LEU A 9 1.36 1.63 1.23
CA LEU A 9 -0.03 1.19 1.27
C LEU A 9 -0.99 2.34 1.64
N LYS A 10 -0.56 3.23 2.54
CA LYS A 10 -1.30 4.44 2.93
C LYS A 10 -1.31 5.44 1.77
N GLU A 11 -0.17 5.70 1.16
CA GLU A 11 -0.05 6.59 0.00
C GLU A 11 -0.88 6.06 -1.17
N LEU A 12 -0.87 4.75 -1.46
CA LEU A 12 -1.74 4.17 -2.48
C LEU A 12 -3.22 4.42 -2.16
N ARG A 13 -3.66 4.22 -0.92
CA ARG A 13 -5.05 4.50 -0.54
C ARG A 13 -5.44 5.98 -0.72
N THR A 14 -4.51 6.90 -0.48
CA THR A 14 -4.75 8.36 -0.57
C THR A 14 -4.56 8.92 -1.98
N GLN A 15 -3.64 8.35 -2.76
CA GLN A 15 -3.11 8.90 -4.01
C GLN A 15 -3.33 8.01 -5.23
N ALA A 16 -4.02 6.87 -5.12
CA ALA A 16 -4.29 5.95 -6.26
C ALA A 16 -4.93 6.62 -7.49
N SER A 17 -5.57 7.79 -7.33
CA SER A 17 -6.15 8.56 -8.42
C SER A 17 -5.17 9.52 -9.10
N LEU A 18 -3.96 9.71 -8.58
CA LEU A 18 -2.96 10.61 -9.15
C LEU A 18 -2.19 9.92 -10.29
N ILE A 19 -2.13 10.60 -11.43
CA ILE A 19 -1.32 10.19 -12.58
C ILE A 19 0.15 10.18 -12.15
N GLY A 20 0.85 9.06 -12.39
CA GLY A 20 2.27 8.90 -12.06
C GLY A 20 2.58 8.30 -10.69
N PHE A 21 1.56 7.96 -9.88
CA PHE A 21 1.79 7.22 -8.63
C PHE A 21 2.25 5.79 -8.94
N ASN A 22 3.50 5.46 -8.57
CA ASN A 22 4.07 4.14 -8.77
C ASN A 22 4.75 3.66 -7.49
N ILE A 23 4.35 2.48 -7.02
CA ILE A 23 4.98 1.81 -5.89
C ILE A 23 6.28 1.15 -6.38
N PRO A 24 7.41 1.28 -5.66
CA PRO A 24 8.63 0.57 -5.97
C PRO A 24 8.39 -0.94 -6.09
N GLN A 25 8.90 -1.57 -7.15
CA GLN A 25 8.75 -3.01 -7.42
C GLN A 25 8.99 -3.93 -6.22
N PRO A 26 10.06 -3.78 -5.41
CA PRO A 26 10.27 -4.67 -4.26
C PRO A 26 9.16 -4.54 -3.21
N VAL A 27 8.68 -3.32 -2.94
CA VAL A 27 7.58 -3.08 -1.99
C VAL A 27 6.26 -3.58 -2.56
N ARG A 28 6.02 -3.38 -3.86
CA ARG A 28 4.84 -3.86 -4.57
C ARG A 28 4.71 -5.39 -4.46
N GLY A 29 5.76 -6.13 -4.81
CA GLY A 29 5.75 -7.59 -4.74
C GLY A 29 5.49 -8.11 -3.33
N GLN A 30 6.02 -7.43 -2.30
CA GLN A 30 5.72 -7.76 -0.91
C GLN A 30 4.26 -7.50 -0.55
N LEU A 31 3.70 -6.35 -0.95
CA LEU A 31 2.29 -6.02 -0.72
C LEU A 31 1.33 -6.96 -1.46
N GLU A 32 1.69 -7.39 -2.67
CA GLU A 32 0.96 -8.40 -3.45
C GLU A 32 1.04 -9.78 -2.77
N ALA A 33 2.22 -10.19 -2.32
CA ALA A 33 2.41 -11.46 -1.60
C ALA A 33 1.62 -11.52 -0.28
N MET A 34 1.40 -10.38 0.38
CA MET A 34 0.54 -10.26 1.58
C MET A 34 -0.95 -10.09 1.25
N ASN A 35 -1.32 -10.07 -0.04
CA ASN A 35 -2.67 -9.81 -0.52
C ASN A 35 -3.25 -8.47 -0.02
N TYR A 36 -2.39 -7.45 0.11
CA TYR A 36 -2.79 -6.10 0.55
C TYR A 36 -3.13 -5.18 -0.62
N ILE A 37 -2.64 -5.51 -1.81
CA ILE A 37 -2.95 -4.81 -3.06
C ILE A 37 -3.29 -5.82 -4.16
N GLU A 38 -4.12 -5.38 -5.10
CA GLU A 38 -4.50 -6.15 -6.29
C GLU A 38 -4.38 -5.26 -7.54
N GLN A 39 -4.18 -5.87 -8.71
CA GLN A 39 -4.43 -5.19 -9.97
C GLN A 39 -5.90 -5.33 -10.36
N ARG A 40 -6.58 -4.19 -10.49
CA ARG A 40 -7.97 -4.09 -10.95
C ARG A 40 -8.08 -3.07 -12.07
N ALA A 41 -8.57 -3.49 -13.23
CA ALA A 41 -8.77 -2.64 -14.41
C ALA A 41 -7.50 -1.83 -14.79
N GLY A 42 -6.32 -2.47 -14.74
CA GLY A 42 -5.03 -1.85 -15.08
C GLY A 42 -4.49 -0.88 -14.02
N LYS A 43 -5.14 -0.78 -12.85
CA LYS A 43 -4.68 0.04 -11.73
C LYS A 43 -4.39 -0.81 -10.51
N THR A 44 -3.44 -0.38 -9.70
CA THR A 44 -3.20 -1.00 -8.38
C THR A 44 -4.22 -0.45 -7.40
N ALA A 45 -4.93 -1.33 -6.71
CA ALA A 45 -5.92 -0.98 -5.70
C ALA A 45 -5.58 -1.66 -4.37
N VAL A 46 -5.98 -1.03 -3.26
CA VAL A 46 -5.85 -1.63 -1.93
C VAL A 46 -6.99 -2.62 -1.71
N THR A 47 -6.66 -3.83 -1.27
CA THR A 47 -7.64 -4.88 -0.97
C THR A 47 -8.26 -4.68 0.41
N ARG A 48 -9.32 -5.42 0.73
CA ARG A 48 -9.93 -5.41 2.07
C ARG A 48 -8.92 -5.79 3.19
N PRO A 49 -8.10 -6.87 3.06
CA PRO A 49 -7.01 -7.14 4.00
C PRO A 49 -6.02 -5.97 4.14
N GLY A 50 -5.67 -5.30 3.05
CA GLY A 50 -4.79 -4.13 3.09
C GLY A 50 -5.38 -2.96 3.88
N VAL A 51 -6.69 -2.69 3.74
CA VAL A 51 -7.38 -1.67 4.53
C VAL A 51 -7.39 -2.03 6.02
N SER A 52 -7.65 -3.29 6.36
CA SER A 52 -7.58 -3.75 7.76
C SER A 52 -6.17 -3.63 8.33
N ALA A 53 -5.14 -3.97 7.55
CA ALA A 53 -3.74 -3.84 7.96
C ALA A 53 -3.34 -2.37 8.21
N LEU A 54 -3.85 -1.42 7.41
CA LEU A 54 -3.65 0.01 7.65
C LEU A 54 -4.24 0.47 9.00
N GLY A 55 -5.44 -0.02 9.35
CA GLY A 55 -6.08 0.30 10.62
C GLY A 55 -5.43 -0.35 11.84
N ALA A 56 -4.80 -1.52 11.66
CA ALA A 56 -4.15 -2.30 12.71
C ALA A 56 -2.67 -1.96 12.92
N TYR A 57 -2.09 -1.05 12.13
CA TYR A 57 -0.68 -0.72 12.23
C TYR A 57 -0.39 0.17 13.45
N VAL A 58 0.42 -0.33 14.39
CA VAL A 58 0.82 0.36 15.64
C VAL A 58 2.32 0.75 15.62
N GLY A 59 2.94 0.81 14.45
CA GLY A 59 4.36 1.18 14.33
C GLY A 59 4.57 2.69 14.21
N PRO A 60 5.83 3.16 14.24
CA PRO A 60 6.14 4.57 14.04
C PRO A 60 5.64 4.99 12.65
N MET A 61 4.75 5.99 12.62
CA MET A 61 4.56 6.78 11.41
C MET A 61 5.86 7.54 11.22
N SER A 62 6.67 7.17 10.23
CA SER A 62 7.87 7.94 9.90
C SER A 62 7.44 9.37 9.55
N ALA A 63 7.57 10.26 10.53
CA ALA A 63 7.54 11.69 10.34
C ALA A 63 8.80 12.06 9.54
N ARG A 64 8.61 12.69 8.40
CA ARG A 64 9.62 13.54 7.77
C ARG A 64 8.95 14.87 7.52
#